data_AF-A0A919J4I7-F1
#
_entry.id   AF-A0A919J4I7-F1
#
_cell.length_a   1.000
_cell.length_b   1.000
_cell.length_c   1.000
_cell.angle_alpha   90.00
_cell.angle_beta   90.00
_cell.angle_gamma   90.00
#
_symmetry.space_group_name_H-M   'P 1'
#
loop_
_entity.id
_entity.type
_entity.pdbx_description
1 polymer ?
#
loop_
_entity_poly.entity_id
_entity_poly.type
_entity_poly.pdbx_seq_one_letter_code
_entity_poly.pdbx_strand_id
1 'polypeptide(L)'
;MTERKHRQAPVPVGDTVSGDPPVPITVWPVPAPAAGETMSNAMGVRLVHNLTHPSDLITDLTAGPQLARAIIAARRRSHLQYTRRLGWEWHTATLVVTGWPIDDPAEPGDFFDRCRTSLVPGGCVAVLLPHGDVVLPVDVITAAKKAGLAYLQHIVAADRQPRRGQHTQLDIHTDVLIMTRSATENGGNDG
;
A
#
# COMPACT_ATOMS: atom_id res chain seq x y z
N MET A 1 -37.11 7.51 -17.88
CA MET A 1 -36.83 7.31 -16.44
C MET A 1 -36.26 5.90 -16.30
N THR A 2 -34.94 5.76 -16.40
CA THR A 2 -34.24 4.47 -16.41
C THR A 2 -33.41 4.36 -15.14
N GLU A 3 -33.82 3.46 -14.25
CA GLU A 3 -33.12 3.09 -13.02
C GLU A 3 -31.69 2.64 -13.35
N ARG A 4 -30.70 3.42 -12.88
CA ARG A 4 -29.31 2.96 -12.81
C ARG A 4 -29.22 1.91 -11.72
N LYS A 5 -29.26 0.62 -12.10
CA LYS A 5 -28.88 -0.49 -11.21
C LYS A 5 -27.43 -0.28 -10.78
N HIS A 6 -27.22 0.29 -9.59
CA HIS A 6 -25.95 0.23 -8.89
C HIS A 6 -25.60 -1.25 -8.71
N ARG A 7 -24.64 -1.74 -9.50
CA ARG A 7 -24.03 -3.06 -9.25
C ARG A 7 -23.31 -2.94 -7.91
N GLN A 8 -23.95 -3.46 -6.87
CA GLN A 8 -23.36 -3.62 -5.56
C GLN A 8 -22.05 -4.39 -5.73
N ALA A 9 -20.96 -3.88 -5.17
CA ALA A 9 -19.69 -4.58 -5.20
C ALA A 9 -19.88 -5.98 -4.57
N PRO A 10 -19.25 -7.04 -5.12
CA PRO A 10 -19.30 -8.36 -4.51
C PRO A 10 -18.94 -8.29 -3.03
N VAL A 11 -19.69 -8.99 -2.18
CA VAL A 11 -19.34 -9.11 -0.76
C VAL A 11 -17.95 -9.75 -0.65
N PRO A 12 -16.99 -9.12 0.03
CA PRO A 12 -15.67 -9.71 0.25
C PRO A 12 -15.81 -11.08 0.93
N VAL A 13 -15.23 -12.12 0.33
CA VAL A 13 -15.10 -13.44 0.98
C VAL A 13 -13.78 -13.44 1.73
N GLY A 14 -13.81 -13.13 3.02
CA GLY A 14 -12.64 -13.06 3.91
C GLY A 14 -12.95 -12.23 5.16
N ASP A 15 -12.02 -12.22 6.13
CA ASP A 15 -12.10 -11.29 7.26
C ASP A 15 -12.02 -9.84 6.74
N THR A 16 -12.69 -8.90 7.40
CA THR A 16 -12.71 -7.49 6.99
C THR A 16 -12.37 -6.58 8.16
N VAL A 17 -11.79 -5.43 7.86
CA VAL A 17 -11.57 -4.34 8.82
C VAL A 17 -12.56 -3.21 8.58
N SER A 18 -12.74 -2.38 9.61
CA SER A 18 -13.58 -1.20 9.51
C SER A 18 -13.09 -0.28 8.40
N GLY A 19 -13.94 -0.11 7.40
CA GLY A 19 -13.81 0.78 6.25
C GLY A 19 -15.22 1.09 5.75
N ASP A 20 -15.34 2.10 4.89
CA ASP A 20 -16.60 2.37 4.22
C ASP A 20 -16.35 2.37 2.70
N PRO A 21 -16.70 1.28 1.99
CA PRO A 21 -17.22 0.00 2.51
C PRO A 21 -16.17 -0.82 3.29
N PRO A 22 -16.57 -1.88 4.04
CA PRO A 22 -15.63 -2.75 4.76
C PRO A 22 -14.51 -3.26 3.85
N VAL A 23 -13.27 -3.22 4.36
CA VAL A 23 -12.08 -3.50 3.56
C VAL A 23 -11.57 -4.91 3.83
N PRO A 24 -11.23 -5.71 2.80
CA PRO A 24 -10.69 -7.05 3.00
C PRO A 24 -9.37 -7.01 3.78
N ILE A 25 -9.22 -7.92 4.75
CA ILE A 25 -7.94 -8.20 5.41
C ILE A 25 -7.34 -9.50 4.87
N THR A 26 -6.03 -9.54 4.67
CA THR A 26 -5.33 -10.73 4.17
C THR A 26 -4.06 -10.99 4.95
N VAL A 27 -3.83 -12.23 5.37
CA VAL A 27 -2.62 -12.62 6.09
C VAL A 27 -1.53 -13.02 5.12
N TRP A 28 -0.34 -12.43 5.25
CA TRP A 28 0.83 -12.75 4.47
C TRP A 28 1.89 -13.43 5.34
N PRO A 29 2.13 -14.75 5.21
CA PRO A 29 3.19 -15.43 5.95
C PRO A 29 4.55 -15.08 5.33
N VAL A 30 5.23 -14.08 5.88
CA VAL A 30 6.55 -13.61 5.44
C VAL A 30 7.42 -13.32 6.66
N PRO A 31 8.75 -13.45 6.58
CA PRO A 31 9.60 -13.11 7.71
C PRO A 31 9.49 -11.64 8.10
N ALA A 32 9.66 -11.34 9.39
CA ALA A 32 9.84 -9.98 9.88
C ALA A 32 11.04 -9.26 9.19
N PRO A 33 10.98 -7.92 9.03
CA PRO A 33 12.11 -7.14 8.56
C PRO A 33 13.28 -7.19 9.55
N ALA A 34 14.51 -7.02 9.07
CA ALA A 34 15.64 -6.78 9.97
C ALA A 34 15.55 -5.38 10.59
N ALA A 35 16.27 -5.15 11.68
CA ALA A 35 16.29 -3.85 12.35
C ALA A 35 16.73 -2.73 11.37
N GLY A 36 15.94 -1.67 11.29
CA GLY A 36 16.18 -0.53 10.40
C GLY A 36 15.71 -0.73 8.95
N GLU A 37 15.17 -1.90 8.59
CA GLU A 37 14.60 -2.16 7.28
C GLU A 37 13.07 -2.02 7.31
N THR A 38 12.48 -1.54 6.21
CA THR A 38 11.01 -1.40 6.12
C THR A 38 10.32 -2.74 5.90
N MET A 39 10.97 -3.71 5.24
CA MET A 39 10.36 -4.98 4.89
C MET A 39 11.38 -6.10 4.71
N SER A 40 10.92 -7.35 4.72
CA SER A 40 11.72 -8.50 4.28
C SER A 40 11.72 -8.66 2.76
N ASN A 41 12.68 -9.42 2.22
CA ASN A 41 12.72 -9.72 0.77
C ASN A 41 11.41 -10.39 0.28
N ALA A 42 10.82 -11.27 1.10
CA ALA A 42 9.59 -11.96 0.76
C ALA A 42 8.39 -11.01 0.67
N MET A 43 8.34 -10.00 1.56
CA MET A 43 7.34 -8.93 1.47
C MET A 43 7.48 -8.13 0.17
N GLY A 44 8.69 -7.66 -0.15
CA GLY A 44 8.95 -6.89 -1.37
C GLY A 44 8.56 -7.65 -2.65
N VAL A 45 8.91 -8.93 -2.74
CA VAL A 45 8.50 -9.81 -3.85
C VAL A 45 6.98 -9.86 -3.97
N ARG A 46 6.27 -10.07 -2.85
CA ARG A 46 4.81 -10.16 -2.88
C ARG A 46 4.14 -8.85 -3.27
N LEU A 47 4.62 -7.71 -2.77
CA LEU A 47 4.08 -6.40 -3.16
C LEU A 47 4.21 -6.20 -4.68
N VAL A 48 5.42 -6.40 -5.22
CA VAL A 48 5.68 -6.22 -6.65
C VAL A 48 4.84 -7.15 -7.51
N HIS A 49 4.77 -8.45 -7.16
CA HIS A 49 4.03 -9.42 -7.96
C HIS A 49 2.51 -9.27 -7.90
N ASN A 50 1.94 -8.86 -6.76
CA ASN A 50 0.49 -8.75 -6.61
C ASN A 50 -0.07 -7.41 -7.08
N LEU A 51 0.74 -6.35 -7.10
CA LEU A 51 0.26 -4.99 -7.33
C LEU A 51 0.76 -4.36 -8.64
N THR A 52 1.62 -5.04 -9.40
CA THR A 52 2.20 -4.48 -10.64
C THR A 52 2.34 -5.50 -11.77
N HIS A 53 2.35 -5.00 -13.00
CA HIS A 53 2.55 -5.72 -14.26
C HIS A 53 3.96 -5.46 -14.84
N PRO A 54 4.44 -6.27 -15.80
CA PRO A 54 5.72 -6.02 -16.47
C PRO A 54 5.81 -4.59 -17.03
N SER A 55 6.98 -3.96 -16.88
CA SER A 55 7.27 -2.57 -17.30
C SER A 55 6.60 -1.46 -16.48
N ASP A 56 5.78 -1.80 -15.49
CA ASP A 56 5.23 -0.84 -14.55
C ASP A 56 6.35 -0.09 -13.81
N LEU A 57 6.09 1.19 -13.53
CA LEU A 57 6.98 2.03 -12.75
C LEU A 57 6.59 1.97 -11.28
N ILE A 58 7.60 1.78 -10.42
CA ILE A 58 7.47 1.72 -8.97
C ILE A 58 8.34 2.80 -8.34
N THR A 59 7.78 3.56 -7.41
CA THR A 59 8.52 4.51 -6.57
C THR A 59 8.85 3.86 -5.24
N ASP A 60 10.15 3.70 -4.96
CA ASP A 60 10.66 3.09 -3.74
C ASP A 60 11.07 4.19 -2.73
N LEU A 61 10.29 4.31 -1.66
CA LEU A 61 10.54 5.21 -0.52
C LEU A 61 10.86 4.42 0.76
N THR A 62 11.35 3.19 0.61
CA THR A 62 11.56 2.27 1.72
C THR A 62 13.02 2.25 2.19
N ALA A 63 13.23 1.90 3.45
CA ALA A 63 14.55 1.64 4.00
C ALA A 63 14.95 0.19 3.71
N GLY A 64 16.14 0.01 3.13
CA GLY A 64 16.72 -1.28 2.80
C GLY A 64 16.62 -1.67 1.31
N PRO A 65 17.36 -2.71 0.87
CA PRO A 65 17.46 -3.09 -0.54
C PRO A 65 16.33 -4.00 -1.06
N GLN A 66 15.36 -4.38 -0.22
CA GLN A 66 14.44 -5.48 -0.46
C GLN A 66 13.50 -5.20 -1.64
N LEU A 67 12.91 -4.00 -1.68
CA LEU A 67 12.00 -3.62 -2.75
C LEU A 67 12.76 -3.46 -4.07
N ALA A 68 13.88 -2.74 -4.08
CA ALA A 68 14.76 -2.62 -5.24
C ALA A 68 15.15 -4.01 -5.83
N ARG A 69 15.50 -4.98 -4.99
CA ARG A 69 15.78 -6.37 -5.44
C ARG A 69 14.56 -7.02 -6.08
N ALA A 70 13.38 -6.86 -5.49
CA ALA A 70 12.13 -7.41 -6.03
C ALA A 70 11.76 -6.77 -7.39
N ILE A 71 11.94 -5.46 -7.53
CA ILE A 71 11.72 -4.72 -8.78
C ILE A 71 12.62 -5.27 -9.89
N ILE A 72 13.92 -5.42 -9.62
CA ILE A 72 14.90 -5.95 -10.58
C ILE A 72 14.53 -7.38 -10.98
N ALA A 73 14.25 -8.25 -10.01
CA ALA A 73 13.89 -9.65 -10.25
C ALA A 73 12.62 -9.78 -11.09
N ALA A 74 11.63 -8.91 -10.85
CA ALA A 74 10.37 -8.89 -11.60
C ALA A 74 10.46 -8.08 -12.92
N ARG A 75 11.62 -7.52 -13.30
CA ARG A 75 11.78 -6.68 -14.50
C ARG A 75 10.80 -5.50 -14.54
N ARG A 76 10.67 -4.80 -13.40
CA ARG A 76 9.92 -3.53 -13.29
C ARG A 76 10.85 -2.34 -13.48
N ARG A 77 10.28 -1.17 -13.77
CA ARG A 77 11.03 0.10 -13.74
C ARG A 77 10.97 0.66 -12.31
N SER A 78 12.04 1.32 -11.87
CA SER A 78 12.05 1.98 -10.55
C SER A 78 12.56 3.40 -10.63
N HIS A 79 11.97 4.25 -9.80
CA HIS A 79 12.59 5.49 -9.36
C HIS A 79 13.09 5.26 -7.93
N LEU A 80 14.41 5.23 -7.76
CA LEU A 80 15.05 5.03 -6.45
C LEU A 80 15.35 6.40 -5.85
N GLN A 81 14.62 6.80 -4.81
CA GLN A 81 14.68 8.18 -4.28
C GLN A 81 15.53 8.36 -3.02
N TYR A 82 16.09 7.29 -2.44
CA TYR A 82 16.86 7.37 -1.19
C TYR A 82 18.05 8.36 -1.27
N THR A 83 18.55 8.71 -2.47
CA THR A 83 19.74 9.54 -2.66
C THR A 83 19.52 10.92 -3.29
N ARG A 84 18.31 11.30 -3.73
CA ARG A 84 18.05 12.63 -4.32
C ARG A 84 16.78 13.26 -3.76
N ARG A 85 16.95 14.07 -2.71
CA ARG A 85 15.93 14.98 -2.13
C ARG A 85 15.65 16.24 -2.98
N LEU A 86 16.18 16.34 -4.20
CA LEU A 86 16.07 17.51 -5.07
C LEU A 86 15.58 17.09 -6.45
N GLY A 87 14.34 17.47 -6.77
CA GLY A 87 13.75 17.29 -8.10
C GLY A 87 12.84 16.07 -8.19
N TRP A 88 11.59 16.24 -7.75
CA TRP A 88 10.50 15.33 -8.07
C TRP A 88 10.22 15.42 -9.58
N GLU A 89 10.92 14.64 -10.39
CA GLU A 89 10.55 14.46 -11.79
C GLU A 89 9.36 13.50 -11.87
N TRP A 90 8.16 14.08 -12.05
CA TRP A 90 6.85 13.43 -12.08
C TRP A 90 6.74 12.36 -13.17
N HIS A 91 7.28 11.18 -12.89
CA HIS A 91 6.90 9.98 -13.62
C HIS A 91 5.70 9.36 -12.90
N THR A 92 4.60 9.17 -13.62
CA THR A 92 3.42 8.54 -13.05
C THR A 92 3.71 7.06 -12.78
N ALA A 93 3.78 6.70 -11.51
CA ALA A 93 4.00 5.34 -11.03
C ALA A 93 2.68 4.57 -10.93
N THR A 94 2.79 3.24 -10.97
CA THR A 94 1.67 2.33 -10.69
C THR A 94 1.62 1.96 -9.22
N LEU A 95 2.77 1.96 -8.55
CA LEU A 95 2.92 1.62 -7.15
C LEU A 95 3.92 2.57 -6.49
N VAL A 96 3.51 3.19 -5.40
CA VAL A 96 4.41 3.85 -4.44
C VAL A 96 4.49 2.98 -3.20
N VAL A 97 5.68 2.70 -2.68
CA VAL A 97 5.85 1.91 -1.46
C VAL A 97 6.65 2.70 -0.45
N THR A 98 6.16 2.76 0.79
CA THR A 98 6.76 3.56 1.86
C THR A 98 6.67 2.86 3.21
N GLY A 99 7.65 3.08 4.08
CA GLY A 99 7.58 2.75 5.49
C GLY A 99 7.00 3.93 6.28
N TRP A 100 6.32 3.65 7.38
CA TRP A 100 5.69 4.66 8.22
C TRP A 100 6.06 4.49 9.69
N PRO A 101 6.31 5.58 10.45
CA PRO A 101 6.32 6.97 10.01
C PRO A 101 7.44 7.27 9.01
N ILE A 102 7.22 8.27 8.14
CA ILE A 102 8.22 8.71 7.17
C ILE A 102 9.21 9.63 7.89
N ASP A 103 10.51 9.51 7.62
CA ASP A 103 11.56 10.41 8.12
C ASP A 103 11.49 11.84 7.54
N ASP A 104 10.42 12.18 6.81
CA ASP A 104 10.17 13.48 6.19
C ASP A 104 9.20 14.27 7.09
N PRO A 105 9.54 15.51 7.50
CA PRO A 105 8.67 16.34 8.34
C PRO A 105 7.39 16.83 7.65
N ALA A 106 7.10 16.43 6.41
CA ALA A 106 5.86 16.78 5.74
C ALA A 106 4.64 16.24 6.49
N GLU A 107 3.56 17.02 6.52
CA GLU A 107 2.30 16.53 7.10
C GLU A 107 1.81 15.29 6.32
N PRO A 108 1.21 14.30 6.99
CA PRO A 108 0.72 13.09 6.33
C PRO A 108 -0.20 13.35 5.14
N GLY A 109 -1.02 14.41 5.20
CA GLY A 109 -1.89 14.84 4.10
C GLY A 109 -1.10 15.21 2.85
N ASP A 110 -0.11 16.08 2.99
CA ASP A 110 0.75 16.53 1.88
C ASP A 110 1.48 15.37 1.21
N PHE A 111 1.92 14.38 2.01
CA PHE A 111 2.51 13.16 1.47
C PHE A 111 1.52 12.41 0.56
N PHE A 112 0.29 12.18 1.03
CA PHE A 112 -0.70 11.45 0.24
C PHE A 112 -1.20 12.23 -0.98
N ASP A 113 -1.24 13.57 -0.92
CA ASP A 113 -1.53 14.42 -2.07
C ASP A 113 -0.45 14.28 -3.17
N ARG A 114 0.83 14.26 -2.77
CA ARG A 114 1.95 13.96 -3.68
C ARG A 114 1.86 12.55 -4.24
N CYS A 115 1.55 11.55 -3.43
CA CYS A 115 1.34 10.19 -3.91
C CYS A 115 0.22 10.15 -4.96
N ARG A 116 -0.96 10.70 -4.66
CA ARG A 116 -2.10 10.72 -5.58
C ARG A 116 -1.74 11.34 -6.93
N THR A 117 -1.05 12.48 -6.92
CA THR A 117 -0.66 13.20 -8.14
C THR A 117 0.41 12.45 -8.94
N SER A 118 1.25 11.65 -8.28
CA SER A 118 2.25 10.77 -8.93
C SER A 118 1.76 9.39 -9.35
N LEU A 119 0.52 9.01 -9.06
CA LEU A 119 -0.02 7.70 -9.45
C LEU A 119 -0.76 7.78 -10.78
N VAL A 120 -0.63 6.76 -11.62
CA VAL A 120 -1.58 6.55 -12.72
C VAL A 120 -2.98 6.26 -12.14
N PRO A 121 -4.07 6.52 -12.89
CA PRO A 121 -5.40 6.04 -12.50
C PRO A 121 -5.39 4.53 -12.25
N GLY A 122 -5.94 4.08 -11.11
CA GLY A 122 -5.90 2.68 -10.67
C GLY A 122 -4.60 2.27 -9.96
N GLY A 123 -3.57 3.11 -9.96
CA GLY A 123 -2.34 2.88 -9.21
C GLY A 123 -2.56 2.95 -7.69
N CYS A 124 -1.59 2.46 -6.92
CA CYS A 124 -1.72 2.33 -5.47
C CYS A 124 -0.50 2.80 -4.67
N VAL A 125 -0.76 3.17 -3.42
CA VAL A 125 0.25 3.38 -2.37
C VAL A 125 0.17 2.20 -1.42
N ALA A 126 1.30 1.54 -1.17
CA ALA A 126 1.46 0.54 -0.12
C ALA A 126 2.23 1.17 1.05
N VAL A 127 1.56 1.32 2.18
CA VAL A 127 2.14 1.90 3.41
C VAL A 127 2.40 0.78 4.40
N LEU A 128 3.66 0.57 4.78
CA LEU A 128 4.08 -0.44 5.74
C LEU A 128 4.27 0.18 7.13
N LEU A 129 3.61 -0.41 8.13
CA LEU A 129 3.56 0.05 9.51
C LEU A 129 4.02 -1.07 10.44
N PRO A 130 4.82 -0.79 11.49
CA PRO A 130 5.00 -1.73 12.59
C PRO A 130 3.64 -2.12 13.18
N HIS A 131 3.42 -3.41 13.40
CA HIS A 131 2.19 -3.87 14.05
C HIS A 131 2.22 -3.57 15.56
N GLY A 132 1.04 -3.32 16.15
CA GLY A 132 0.86 -3.16 17.60
C GLY A 132 0.34 -1.79 18.04
N ASP A 133 0.37 -0.79 17.16
CA ASP A 133 -0.33 0.48 17.38
C ASP A 133 -1.65 0.47 16.62
N VAL A 134 -2.76 0.60 17.35
CA VAL A 134 -4.12 0.57 16.77
C VAL A 134 -4.57 1.93 16.24
N VAL A 135 -3.91 3.02 16.66
CA VAL A 135 -4.23 4.40 16.26
C VAL A 135 -3.51 4.73 14.96
N LEU A 136 -2.25 4.30 14.83
CA LEU A 136 -1.41 4.65 13.68
C LEU A 136 -2.03 4.25 12.32
N PRO A 137 -2.60 3.04 12.11
CA PRO A 137 -3.31 2.72 10.87
C PRO A 137 -4.50 3.64 10.58
N VAL A 138 -5.26 4.03 11.62
CA VAL A 138 -6.44 4.89 11.48
C VAL A 138 -6.06 6.28 11.02
N ASP A 139 -5.00 6.85 11.56
CA ASP A 139 -4.51 8.18 11.18
C ASP A 139 -4.01 8.19 9.73
N VAL A 140 -3.29 7.14 9.33
CA VAL A 140 -2.82 6.94 7.95
C VAL A 140 -3.99 6.80 6.98
N ILE A 141 -4.98 5.97 7.30
CA ILE A 141 -6.21 5.81 6.49
C ILE A 141 -6.93 7.15 6.36
N THR A 142 -7.06 7.90 7.46
CA THR A 142 -7.75 9.18 7.50
C THR A 142 -7.04 10.23 6.64
N ALA A 143 -5.71 10.32 6.75
CA ALA A 143 -4.91 11.22 5.93
C ALA A 143 -5.01 10.87 4.43
N ALA A 144 -4.87 9.59 4.07
CA ALA A 144 -5.00 9.14 2.68
C ALA A 144 -6.39 9.40 2.10
N LYS A 145 -7.46 9.19 2.89
CA LYS A 145 -8.84 9.51 2.47
C LYS A 145 -9.06 11.00 2.26
N LYS A 146 -8.49 11.86 3.12
CA LYS A 146 -8.55 13.32 2.95
C LYS A 146 -7.86 13.78 1.66
N ALA A 147 -6.76 13.13 1.28
CA ALA A 147 -6.09 13.31 -0.02
C ALA A 147 -6.88 12.70 -1.20
N GLY A 148 -7.98 12.01 -0.95
CA GLY A 148 -8.86 11.39 -1.94
C GLY A 148 -8.32 10.10 -2.56
N LEU A 149 -7.50 9.35 -1.82
CA LEU A 149 -7.22 7.94 -2.11
C LEU A 149 -8.28 7.05 -1.44
N ALA A 150 -8.63 5.94 -2.09
CA ALA A 150 -9.55 4.95 -1.54
C ALA A 150 -8.77 3.84 -0.82
N TYR A 151 -9.23 3.45 0.37
CA TYR A 151 -8.65 2.34 1.11
C TYR A 151 -9.14 1.01 0.53
N LEU A 152 -8.21 0.24 -0.06
CA LEU A 152 -8.52 -0.94 -0.88
C LEU A 152 -8.32 -2.25 -0.14
N GLN A 153 -7.26 -2.37 0.66
CA GLN A 153 -6.91 -3.62 1.32
C GLN A 153 -6.08 -3.38 2.58
N HIS A 154 -6.31 -4.20 3.61
CA HIS A 154 -5.42 -4.38 4.74
C HIS A 154 -4.67 -5.71 4.57
N ILE A 155 -3.35 -5.70 4.69
CA ILE A 155 -2.57 -6.93 4.75
C ILE A 155 -1.86 -6.98 6.10
N VAL A 156 -1.96 -8.11 6.80
CA VAL A 156 -1.20 -8.37 8.02
C VAL A 156 -0.07 -9.34 7.70
N ALA A 157 1.16 -8.90 7.86
CA ALA A 157 2.34 -9.71 7.70
C ALA A 157 2.63 -10.40 9.04
N ALA A 158 2.66 -11.72 9.02
CA ALA A 158 3.01 -12.51 10.17
C ALA A 158 4.19 -13.41 9.84
N ASP A 159 5.01 -13.68 10.86
CA ASP A 159 6.01 -14.73 10.76
C ASP A 159 5.34 -16.07 10.42
N ARG A 160 6.14 -17.02 9.92
CA ARG A 160 5.65 -18.28 9.34
C ARG A 160 4.49 -18.90 10.15
N GLN A 161 3.52 -19.46 9.42
CA GLN A 161 2.26 -20.00 9.94
C GLN A 161 2.41 -20.72 11.29
N PRO A 162 1.45 -20.53 12.22
CA PRO A 162 1.46 -21.20 13.51
C PRO A 162 1.66 -22.70 13.36
N ARG A 163 2.61 -23.27 14.13
CA ARG A 163 2.81 -24.72 14.15
C ARG A 163 1.61 -25.36 14.85
N ARG A 164 1.11 -26.46 14.28
CA ARG A 164 -0.02 -27.24 14.84
C ARG A 164 0.27 -27.57 16.32
N GLY A 165 -0.58 -27.09 17.23
CA GLY A 165 -0.48 -27.36 18.67
C GLY A 165 0.10 -26.24 19.54
N GLN A 166 0.60 -25.14 18.96
CA GLN A 166 0.86 -23.89 19.68
C GLN A 166 -0.33 -22.94 19.49
N HIS A 167 -0.65 -22.16 20.54
CA HIS A 167 -1.77 -21.22 20.55
C HIS A 167 -1.83 -20.41 19.24
N THR A 168 -3.06 -20.27 18.71
CA THR A 168 -3.45 -19.75 17.39
C THR A 168 -3.18 -18.26 17.16
N GLN A 169 -2.24 -17.67 17.89
CA GLN A 169 -1.88 -16.27 17.73
C GLN A 169 -0.87 -16.15 16.59
N LEU A 170 -1.27 -15.44 15.53
CA LEU A 170 -0.35 -15.04 14.48
C LEU A 170 0.65 -14.06 15.08
N ASP A 171 1.94 -14.30 14.85
CA ASP A 171 3.01 -13.38 15.23
C ASP A 171 3.09 -12.27 14.17
N ILE A 172 2.14 -11.35 14.25
CA ILE A 172 1.98 -10.25 13.29
C ILE A 172 3.02 -9.17 13.62
N HIS A 173 3.83 -8.82 12.64
CA HIS A 173 4.91 -7.85 12.80
C HIS A 173 4.71 -6.58 11.95
N THR A 174 3.89 -6.63 10.89
CA THR A 174 3.70 -5.47 9.99
C THR A 174 2.28 -5.41 9.45
N ASP A 175 1.67 -4.23 9.51
CA ASP A 175 0.46 -3.90 8.76
C ASP A 175 0.86 -3.26 7.42
N VAL A 176 0.22 -3.67 6.34
CA VAL A 176 0.36 -3.01 5.03
C VAL A 176 -1.00 -2.52 4.58
N LEU A 177 -1.11 -1.20 4.45
CA LEU A 177 -2.32 -0.53 4.00
C LEU A 177 -2.20 -0.21 2.53
N ILE A 178 -3.13 -0.69 1.72
CA ILE A 178 -3.18 -0.41 0.29
C ILE A 178 -4.22 0.66 0.02
N MET A 179 -3.76 1.81 -0.47
CA MET A 179 -4.60 2.92 -0.93
C MET A 179 -4.54 3.00 -2.45
N THR A 180 -5.64 3.32 -3.13
CA THR A 180 -5.67 3.42 -4.59
C THR A 180 -6.19 4.77 -5.08
N ARG A 181 -5.62 5.27 -6.17
CA ARG A 181 -6.18 6.37 -6.95
C ARG A 181 -7.28 5.81 -7.83
N SER A 182 -8.48 6.38 -7.76
CA SER A 182 -9.62 5.95 -8.59
C SER A 182 -9.25 5.92 -10.09
N ALA A 183 -9.62 4.82 -10.76
CA ALA A 183 -9.41 4.65 -12.20
C ALA A 183 -10.36 5.51 -13.05
N THR A 184 -11.51 5.89 -12.49
CA THR A 184 -12.46 6.81 -13.11
C THR A 184 -12.13 8.23 -12.68
N GLU A 185 -11.54 9.03 -13.57
CA GLU A 185 -11.76 10.47 -13.51
C GLU A 185 -13.25 10.69 -13.77
N ASN A 186 -13.99 11.25 -12.81
CA ASN A 186 -15.37 11.66 -13.06
C ASN A 186 -15.36 12.76 -14.13
N GLY A 187 -15.47 12.37 -15.40
CA GLY A 187 -16.05 13.21 -16.42
C GLY A 187 -17.56 13.33 -16.16
N GLY A 188 -18.00 14.49 -15.69
CA GLY A 188 -19.40 14.84 -15.45
C GLY A 188 -19.45 16.14 -14.68
N ASN A 189 -19.18 17.29 -15.30
CA ASN A 189 -20.10 18.07 -16.15
C ASN A 189 -21.24 18.67 -15.33
N ASP A 190 -20.94 19.82 -14.70
CA ASP A 190 -21.94 20.78 -14.28
C ASP A 190 -22.59 21.40 -15.53
N GLY A 191 -23.91 21.33 -15.58
CA GLY A 191 -24.79 21.92 -16.59
C GLY A 191 -26.23 21.57 -16.30
#